data_AF-A0A0R0D1T5-F1
#
_entry.id   AF-A0A0R0D1T5-F1
#
_cell.length_a   1.000
_cell.length_b   1.000
_cell.length_c   1.000
_cell.angle_alpha   90.00
_cell.angle_beta   90.00
_cell.angle_gamma   90.00
#
_symmetry.space_group_name_H-M   'P 1'
#
loop_
_entity.id
_entity.type
_entity.pdbx_description
1 polymer ?
#
loop_
_entity_poly.entity_id
_entity_poly.type
_entity_poly.pdbx_seq_one_letter_code
_entity_poly.pdbx_strand_id
1 'polypeptide(L)'
;MTSPDLPSQNDIHQLLLLGQAAVEAGPGRLVEDAAAGSPPVPYYPKPLVEFFMAAGQDPWIDYQYDIGQSAEMLLSPNAVEQADLARLRSLLTFMVRGERFNDGHWGAMLAHGHLPRWLLRLSELA
;
A
#
# COMPACT_ATOMS: atom_id res chain seq x y z
N MET A 1 -14.96 -3.74 -20.95
CA MET A 1 -14.25 -2.95 -19.92
C MET A 1 -12.83 -2.81 -20.41
N THR A 2 -12.45 -1.62 -20.86
CA THR A 2 -11.07 -1.30 -21.27
C THR A 2 -10.16 -1.50 -20.06
N SER A 3 -9.02 -2.16 -20.26
CA SER A 3 -7.96 -2.19 -19.25
C SER A 3 -7.65 -0.74 -18.87
N PRO A 4 -7.72 -0.32 -17.61
CA PRO A 4 -7.33 1.05 -17.26
C PRO A 4 -5.86 1.23 -17.62
N ASP A 5 -5.57 2.36 -18.27
CA ASP A 5 -4.20 2.78 -18.58
C ASP A 5 -3.33 2.72 -17.32
N LEU A 6 -2.06 2.36 -17.48
CA LEU A 6 -1.13 2.37 -16.37
C LEU A 6 -0.94 3.80 -15.85
N PRO A 7 -0.61 3.99 -14.55
CA PRO A 7 -0.34 5.31 -13.99
C PRO A 7 0.64 6.12 -14.83
N SER A 8 0.31 7.38 -15.06
CA SER A 8 1.20 8.33 -15.75
C SER A 8 2.36 8.76 -14.85
N GLN A 9 3.35 9.45 -15.44
CA GLN A 9 4.46 10.01 -14.66
C GLN A 9 4.02 11.00 -13.58
N ASN A 10 2.96 11.77 -13.85
CA ASN A 10 2.39 12.67 -12.84
C ASN A 10 1.77 11.86 -11.69
N ASP A 11 1.05 10.78 -11.99
CA ASP A 11 0.45 9.92 -10.96
C ASP A 11 1.52 9.29 -10.08
N ILE A 12 2.60 8.79 -10.69
CA ILE A 12 3.78 8.24 -10.00
C ILE A 12 4.36 9.29 -9.05
N HIS A 13 4.62 10.50 -9.53
CA HIS A 13 5.18 11.57 -8.69
C HIS A 13 4.28 11.92 -7.50
N GLN A 14 2.97 12.08 -7.73
CA GLN A 14 2.01 12.38 -6.66
C GLN A 14 1.96 11.28 -5.60
N LEU A 15 1.94 10.00 -6.02
CA LEU A 15 1.88 8.90 -5.08
C LEU A 15 3.19 8.74 -4.30
N LEU A 16 4.35 9.01 -4.91
CA LEU A 16 5.64 9.03 -4.22
C LEU A 16 5.69 10.11 -3.13
N LEU A 17 5.15 11.31 -3.38
CA LEU A 17 5.06 12.37 -2.36
C LEU A 17 4.21 11.94 -1.16
N LEU A 18 3.03 11.37 -1.42
CA LEU A 18 2.18 10.84 -0.35
C LEU A 18 2.86 9.69 0.41
N GLY A 19 3.55 8.81 -0.32
CA GLY A 19 4.29 7.69 0.25
C GLY A 19 5.43 8.16 1.16
N GLN A 20 6.17 9.19 0.77
CA GLN A 20 7.23 9.77 1.61
C GLN A 20 6.66 10.36 2.90
N ALA A 21 5.55 11.11 2.80
CA ALA A 21 4.87 11.65 3.98
C ALA A 21 4.33 10.54 4.90
N ALA A 22 3.83 9.44 4.33
CA ALA A 22 3.38 8.27 5.08
C ALA A 22 4.54 7.59 5.83
N VAL A 23 5.69 7.41 5.19
CA VAL A 23 6.90 6.84 5.81
C VAL A 23 7.37 7.70 6.97
N GLU A 24 7.42 9.02 6.80
CA GLU A 24 7.83 9.97 7.84
C GLU A 24 6.87 9.96 9.04
N ALA A 25 5.56 9.87 8.78
CA ALA A 25 4.54 9.81 9.83
C ALA A 25 4.51 8.48 10.59
N GLY A 26 5.02 7.40 9.99
CA GLY A 26 5.13 6.08 10.60
C GLY A 26 3.86 5.22 10.53
N PRO A 27 3.91 3.98 11.06
CA PRO A 27 2.85 2.97 10.88
C PRO A 27 1.60 3.21 11.73
N GLY A 28 1.59 4.23 12.58
CA GLY A 28 0.57 4.41 13.60
C GLY A 28 0.75 3.47 14.79
N ARG A 29 -0.34 3.19 15.50
CA ARG A 29 -0.34 2.31 16.68
C ARG A 29 -1.67 1.58 16.80
N LEU A 30 -1.64 0.39 17.39
CA LEU A 30 -2.85 -0.24 17.88
C LEU A 30 -3.25 0.42 19.20
N VAL A 31 -4.53 0.72 19.36
CA VAL A 31 -5.12 1.33 20.55
C VAL A 31 -6.12 0.34 21.12
N GLU A 32 -5.99 0.03 22.39
CA GLU A 32 -6.99 -0.75 23.12
C GLU A 32 -8.28 0.06 23.21
N ASP A 33 -9.40 -0.54 22.83
CA ASP A 33 -10.71 0.02 23.11
C ASP A 33 -11.02 -0.17 24.61
N ALA A 34 -11.61 0.84 25.24
CA ALA A 34 -11.97 0.82 26.65
C ALA A 34 -13.11 -0.19 26.95
N ALA A 35 -13.80 -0.68 25.93
CA ALA A 35 -14.77 -1.76 26.06
C ALA A 35 -14.08 -3.12 26.31
N ALA A 36 -14.34 -3.72 27.47
CA ALA A 36 -13.78 -5.03 27.85
C ALA A 36 -14.11 -6.11 26.80
N GLY A 37 -13.08 -6.67 26.17
CA GLY A 37 -13.19 -7.78 25.22
C GLY A 37 -13.12 -7.40 23.73
N SER A 38 -13.03 -6.12 23.38
CA SER A 38 -12.80 -5.69 22.00
C SER A 38 -11.34 -5.90 21.56
N PRO A 39 -11.07 -6.36 20.34
CA PRO A 39 -9.71 -6.39 19.81
C PRO A 39 -9.16 -4.95 19.66
N PRO A 40 -7.84 -4.75 19.81
CA PRO A 40 -7.22 -3.44 19.56
C PRO A 40 -7.52 -2.95 18.13
N VAL A 41 -7.77 -1.66 17.98
CA VAL A 41 -8.02 -1.02 16.68
C VAL A 41 -6.83 -0.15 16.27
N PRO A 42 -6.46 -0.10 14.98
CA PRO A 42 -5.40 0.76 14.51
C PRO A 42 -5.83 2.23 14.55
N TYR A 43 -4.90 3.06 15.03
CA TYR A 43 -4.89 4.49 14.82
C TYR A 43 -3.76 4.83 13.85
N TYR A 44 -4.12 5.19 12.62
CA TYR A 44 -3.16 5.60 11.60
C TYR A 44 -2.94 7.11 11.59
N PRO A 45 -1.70 7.57 11.36
CA PRO A 45 -1.47 8.98 11.13
C PRO A 45 -2.08 9.39 9.79
N LYS A 46 -2.55 10.63 9.72
CA LYS A 46 -3.24 11.19 8.56
C LYS A 46 -2.49 10.95 7.23
N PRO A 47 -1.15 11.14 7.13
CA PRO A 47 -0.43 10.88 5.87
C PRO A 47 -0.50 9.43 5.39
N LEU A 48 -0.50 8.45 6.30
CA LEU A 48 -0.64 7.04 5.94
C LEU A 48 -2.03 6.76 5.37
N VAL A 49 -3.07 7.34 5.97
CA VAL A 49 -4.45 7.25 5.47
C VAL A 49 -4.57 7.91 4.10
N GLU A 50 -4.03 9.12 3.92
CA GLU A 50 -4.07 9.83 2.64
C GLU A 50 -3.39 9.05 1.51
N PHE A 51 -2.24 8.44 1.79
CA PHE A 51 -1.56 7.55 0.85
C PHE A 51 -2.45 6.37 0.43
N PHE A 52 -2.97 5.59 1.38
CA PHE A 52 -3.76 4.40 1.06
C PHE A 52 -5.10 4.73 0.40
N MET A 53 -5.70 5.88 0.75
CA MET A 53 -6.91 6.37 0.08
C MET A 53 -6.64 6.75 -1.37
N ALA A 54 -5.52 7.42 -1.67
CA ALA A 54 -5.13 7.76 -3.04
C ALA A 54 -4.74 6.50 -3.85
N ALA A 55 -3.99 5.59 -3.23
CA ALA A 55 -3.63 4.30 -3.82
C ALA A 55 -4.84 3.40 -4.15
N GLY A 56 -5.96 3.61 -3.46
CA GLY A 56 -7.22 2.90 -3.71
C GLY A 56 -8.08 3.47 -4.84
N GLN A 57 -7.61 4.49 -5.56
CA GLN A 57 -8.33 5.09 -6.70
C GLN A 57 -7.67 4.74 -8.04
N ASP A 58 -8.37 4.99 -9.15
CA ASP A 58 -7.75 4.96 -10.47
C ASP A 58 -6.62 6.02 -10.57
N PRO A 59 -5.52 5.76 -11.30
CA PRO A 59 -5.23 4.55 -12.08
C PRO A 59 -4.50 3.45 -11.28
N TRP A 60 -4.41 3.57 -9.94
CA TRP A 60 -3.62 2.69 -9.08
C TRP A 60 -4.31 1.38 -8.70
N ILE A 61 -5.65 1.34 -8.77
CA ILE A 61 -6.38 0.14 -8.42
C ILE A 61 -6.43 -0.84 -9.61
N ASP A 62 -5.97 -2.06 -9.37
CA ASP A 62 -6.04 -3.15 -10.31
C ASP A 62 -7.18 -4.09 -9.94
N TYR A 63 -8.33 -3.93 -10.60
CA TYR A 63 -9.50 -4.76 -10.35
C TYR A 63 -9.30 -6.24 -10.72
N GLN A 64 -8.25 -6.57 -11.48
CA GLN A 64 -7.94 -7.91 -11.94
C GLN A 64 -6.72 -8.51 -11.22
N TYR A 65 -6.23 -7.86 -10.16
CA TYR A 65 -5.09 -8.38 -9.39
C TYR A 65 -5.37 -9.79 -8.84
N ASP A 66 -4.33 -10.62 -8.85
CA ASP A 66 -4.38 -11.93 -8.22
C ASP A 66 -3.85 -11.85 -6.78
N ILE A 67 -4.67 -12.31 -5.83
CA ILE A 67 -4.36 -12.23 -4.40
C ILE A 67 -3.15 -13.11 -4.05
N GLY A 68 -3.06 -14.32 -4.64
CA GLY A 68 -2.00 -15.28 -4.35
C GLY A 68 -0.65 -14.79 -4.85
N GLN A 69 -0.58 -14.38 -6.11
CA GLN A 69 0.63 -13.82 -6.73
C GLN A 69 1.10 -12.55 -6.01
N SER A 70 0.17 -11.69 -5.59
CA SER A 70 0.53 -10.48 -4.83
C SER A 70 1.09 -10.82 -3.45
N ALA A 71 0.51 -11.79 -2.75
CA ALA A 71 1.02 -12.26 -1.46
C ALA A 71 2.41 -12.91 -1.59
N GLU A 72 2.63 -13.74 -2.61
CA GLU A 72 3.94 -14.34 -2.90
C GLU A 72 4.99 -13.27 -3.24
N MET A 73 4.61 -12.29 -4.06
CA MET A 73 5.48 -11.17 -4.42
C MET A 73 5.86 -10.30 -3.22
N LEU A 74 4.90 -10.01 -2.32
CA LEU A 74 5.12 -9.23 -1.10
C LEU A 74 6.23 -9.84 -0.22
N LEU A 75 6.29 -11.17 -0.17
CA LEU A 75 7.23 -11.95 0.63
C LEU A 75 8.59 -12.18 -0.06
N SER A 76 8.72 -11.80 -1.34
CA SER A 76 9.93 -11.99 -2.14
C SER A 76 10.57 -10.65 -2.50
N PRO A 77 11.60 -10.19 -1.77
CA PRO A 77 12.26 -8.90 -2.04
C PRO A 77 12.72 -8.76 -3.50
N ASN A 78 13.34 -9.82 -4.05
CA ASN A 78 13.77 -9.84 -5.45
C ASN A 78 12.61 -9.65 -6.44
N ALA A 79 11.41 -10.14 -6.12
CA ALA A 79 10.25 -9.99 -7.00
C ALA A 79 9.75 -8.54 -7.02
N VAL A 80 9.82 -7.83 -5.89
CA VAL A 80 9.49 -6.40 -5.83
C VAL A 80 10.52 -5.58 -6.57
N GLU A 81 11.81 -5.83 -6.36
CA GLU A 81 12.92 -5.10 -7.02
C GLU A 81 12.92 -5.24 -8.55
N GLN A 82 12.39 -6.33 -9.09
CA GLN A 82 12.31 -6.57 -10.53
C GLN A 82 10.93 -6.26 -11.13
N ALA A 83 10.00 -5.77 -10.32
CA ALA A 83 8.64 -5.50 -10.76
C ALA A 83 8.58 -4.40 -11.83
N ASP A 84 7.70 -4.59 -12.81
CA ASP A 84 7.24 -3.49 -13.66
C ASP A 84 6.07 -2.74 -13.00
N LEU A 85 5.64 -1.65 -13.63
CA LEU A 85 4.58 -0.80 -13.09
C LEU A 85 3.23 -1.55 -12.94
N ALA A 86 2.92 -2.49 -13.82
CA ALA A 86 1.69 -3.28 -13.75
C ALA A 86 1.69 -4.21 -12.54
N ARG A 87 2.82 -4.90 -12.29
CA ARG A 87 2.99 -5.77 -11.12
C ARG A 87 3.02 -4.98 -9.82
N LEU A 88 3.67 -3.81 -9.80
CA LEU A 88 3.59 -2.90 -8.65
C LEU A 88 2.16 -2.44 -8.37
N ARG A 89 1.37 -2.13 -9.40
CA ARG A 89 -0.03 -1.74 -9.27
C ARG A 89 -0.89 -2.85 -8.64
N SER A 90 -0.72 -4.09 -9.10
CA SER A 90 -1.37 -5.27 -8.50
C SER A 90 -0.97 -5.46 -7.03
N LEU A 91 0.33 -5.36 -6.72
CA LEU A 91 0.83 -5.46 -5.35
C LEU A 91 0.30 -4.33 -4.45
N LEU A 92 0.23 -3.10 -4.96
CA LEU A 92 -0.35 -1.97 -4.24
C LEU A 92 -1.84 -2.20 -3.93
N THR A 93 -2.58 -2.74 -4.90
CA THR A 93 -4.00 -3.10 -4.70
C THR A 93 -4.17 -4.14 -3.59
N PHE A 94 -3.27 -5.13 -3.53
CA PHE A 94 -3.23 -6.09 -2.43
C PHE A 94 -3.01 -5.39 -1.08
N MET A 95 -2.03 -4.48 -0.99
CA MET A 95 -1.77 -3.72 0.25
C MET A 95 -2.96 -2.84 0.67
N VAL A 96 -3.62 -2.18 -0.29
CA VAL A 96 -4.81 -1.35 -0.04
C VAL A 96 -5.96 -2.20 0.49
N ARG A 97 -6.30 -3.29 -0.20
CA ARG A 97 -7.46 -4.15 0.12
C ARG A 97 -7.21 -5.15 1.25
N GLY A 98 -5.98 -5.23 1.74
CA GLY A 98 -5.60 -6.06 2.87
C GLY A 98 -6.14 -5.54 4.19
N GLU A 99 -6.40 -4.23 4.30
CA GLU A 99 -7.05 -3.65 5.48
C GLU A 99 -8.51 -4.12 5.56
N ARG A 100 -8.76 -5.01 6.52
CA ARG A 100 -10.08 -5.60 6.74
C ARG A 100 -10.41 -5.51 8.22
N PHE A 101 -11.61 -4.99 8.51
CA PHE A 101 -12.09 -4.87 9.89
C PHE A 101 -11.19 -4.02 10.81
N ASN A 102 -10.41 -3.09 10.25
CA ASN A 102 -9.42 -2.31 11.00
C ASN A 102 -8.46 -3.24 11.77
N ASP A 103 -7.82 -4.17 11.08
CA ASP A 103 -6.95 -5.19 11.67
C ASP A 103 -5.49 -4.75 11.82
N GLY A 104 -5.12 -3.60 11.24
CA GLY A 104 -3.76 -3.10 11.34
C GLY A 104 -2.95 -3.28 10.05
N HIS A 105 -3.51 -3.85 8.98
CA HIS A 105 -2.79 -4.22 7.77
C HIS A 105 -1.94 -3.09 7.16
N TRP A 106 -2.49 -1.88 7.00
CA TRP A 106 -1.76 -0.75 6.42
C TRP A 106 -0.52 -0.37 7.24
N GLY A 107 -0.67 -0.35 8.56
CA GLY A 107 0.44 -0.13 9.49
C GLY A 107 1.50 -1.23 9.37
N ALA A 108 1.09 -2.49 9.22
CA ALA A 108 1.99 -3.62 9.04
C ALA A 108 2.80 -3.55 7.73
N MET A 109 2.17 -3.08 6.62
CA MET A 109 2.88 -2.87 5.35
C MET A 109 4.05 -1.89 5.50
N LEU A 110 3.88 -0.85 6.31
CA LEU A 110 4.93 0.10 6.60
C LEU A 110 5.94 -0.46 7.64
N ALA A 111 5.46 -1.02 8.75
CA ALA A 111 6.31 -1.53 9.84
C ALA A 111 7.26 -2.65 9.41
N HIS A 112 6.85 -3.51 8.47
CA HIS A 112 7.68 -4.60 7.94
C HIS A 112 8.48 -4.21 6.69
N GLY A 113 8.47 -2.92 6.32
CA GLY A 113 9.25 -2.39 5.21
C GLY A 113 8.73 -2.75 3.82
N HIS A 114 7.50 -3.27 3.69
CA HIS A 114 6.92 -3.59 2.39
C HIS A 114 6.59 -2.32 1.60
N LEU A 115 5.93 -1.35 2.22
CA LEU A 115 5.63 -0.06 1.59
C LEU A 115 6.90 0.71 1.19
N PRO A 116 7.93 0.88 2.06
CA PRO A 116 9.20 1.48 1.66
C PRO A 116 9.89 0.80 0.47
N ARG A 117 9.93 -0.54 0.41
CA ARG A 117 10.48 -1.28 -0.74
C ARG A 117 9.68 -1.03 -2.01
N TRP A 118 8.35 -1.01 -1.90
CA TRP A 118 7.47 -0.71 -3.02
C TRP A 118 7.69 0.71 -3.56
N LEU A 119 7.81 1.71 -2.67
CA LEU A 119 8.08 3.10 -3.04
C LEU A 119 9.44 3.28 -3.69
N LEU A 120 10.47 2.62 -3.17
CA LEU A 120 11.80 2.62 -3.77
C LEU A 120 11.73 2.11 -5.21
N ARG A 121 11.11 0.94 -5.41
CA ARG A 121 10.98 0.39 -6.76
C ARG A 121 10.19 1.32 -7.68
N LEU A 122 9.09 1.89 -7.20
CA LEU A 122 8.30 2.83 -7.98
C LEU A 122 9.14 4.03 -8.44
N SER A 123 10.01 4.56 -7.57
CA SER A 123 10.87 5.70 -7.91
C SER A 123 11.91 5.40 -8.98
N GLU A 124 12.31 4.14 -9.16
CA GLU A 124 13.23 3.71 -10.22
C GLU A 124 12.54 3.62 -11.59
N LEU A 125 11.20 3.61 -11.62
CA LEU A 125 10.39 3.58 -12.84
C LEU A 125 9.88 4.98 -13.25
N ALA A 126 10.12 6.00 -12.43
CA ALA A 126 9.75 7.39 -12.67
C ALA A 126 10.68 8.07 -13.69
#